data_AF-A0A522UC91-F1
#
_entry.id   AF-A0A522UC91-F1
#
_cell.length_a   1.000
_cell.length_b   1.000
_cell.length_c   1.000
_cell.angle_alpha   90.00
_cell.angle_beta   90.00
_cell.angle_gamma   90.00
#
_symmetry.space_group_name_H-M   'P 1'
#
loop_
_entity.id
_entity.type
_entity.pdbx_description
1 polymer ?
#
loop_
_entity_poly.entity_id
_entity_poly.type
_entity_poly.pdbx_seq_one_letter_code
_entity_poly.pdbx_strand_id
1 'polypeptide(L)'
;MKKRLSWKMAGGAWLLLGVAWLVGQGATPIEPPRITHDPVGVALRGQPITVLAQVSAAAPIKSVTLHYTLSKDASPFKLAMQATGPAMFLGTIPAGLLGNADKVSYYIEALDDRDASAETPWYMVAIKDSGALTKGASSAAVAAPAASASAPASDKDKTSLVGAGLVAGGAAAVIGAALYIANRNGSGSGGGGAVTNVQGTYTGSKTVCLSIPGQAISCATTPVTIIVDQNGDIFSDSLMDGRVISGALSGNSFTVGGSTSTSNLVSTLSFNGSVVDNRIVGTVSGSAQSATNSGSYSGSFTAGK
;
A
#
# COMPACT_ATOMS: atom_id res chain seq x y z
N MET A 1 -6.15 -38.10 52.29
CA MET A 1 -5.06 -38.96 52.80
C MET A 1 -3.81 -38.12 52.98
N LYS A 2 -3.39 -37.87 54.23
CA LYS A 2 -2.23 -37.02 54.59
C LYS A 2 -0.99 -37.90 54.75
N LYS A 3 0.04 -37.72 53.90
CA LYS A 3 1.35 -38.35 54.11
C LYS A 3 2.29 -37.35 54.77
N ARG A 4 2.68 -37.65 56.02
CA ARG A 4 3.77 -36.98 56.74
C ARG A 4 5.09 -37.63 56.32
N LEU A 5 6.02 -36.86 55.79
CA LEU A 5 7.38 -37.32 55.53
C LEU A 5 8.30 -36.85 56.65
N SER A 6 8.93 -37.83 57.31
CA SER A 6 9.92 -37.67 58.37
C SER A 6 11.30 -37.49 57.74
N TRP A 7 12.04 -36.47 58.18
CA TRP A 7 13.44 -36.27 57.82
C TRP A 7 14.33 -36.59 59.03
N LYS A 8 15.23 -37.56 58.86
CA LYS A 8 16.34 -37.84 59.77
C LYS A 8 17.55 -37.04 59.29
N MET A 9 18.08 -36.19 60.16
CA MET A 9 19.41 -35.60 59.99
C MET A 9 20.47 -36.66 60.31
N ALA A 10 21.49 -36.77 59.46
CA ALA A 10 22.75 -37.40 59.79
C ALA A 10 23.87 -36.49 59.28
N GLY A 11 24.67 -36.01 60.23
CA GLY A 11 25.81 -35.13 59.98
C GLY A 11 26.98 -35.86 59.32
N GLY A 12 27.87 -35.05 58.74
CA GLY A 12 29.14 -35.49 58.19
C GLY A 12 29.90 -34.27 57.68
N ALA A 13 30.79 -33.74 58.53
CA ALA A 13 31.74 -32.70 58.19
C ALA A 13 32.81 -33.23 57.23
N TRP A 14 33.08 -32.51 56.14
CA TRP A 14 34.38 -32.53 55.46
C TRP A 14 34.71 -31.15 54.91
N LEU A 15 35.84 -30.64 55.41
CA LEU A 15 36.56 -29.46 54.97
C LEU A 15 37.31 -29.80 53.68
N LEU A 16 36.98 -29.14 52.57
CA LEU A 16 37.88 -28.92 51.45
C LEU A 16 37.74 -27.46 51.02
N LEU A 17 38.68 -26.64 51.47
CA LEU A 17 38.95 -25.30 50.96
C LEU A 17 39.53 -25.43 49.54
N GLY A 18 38.65 -25.63 48.56
CA GLY A 18 38.94 -25.40 47.16
C GLY A 18 38.50 -23.98 46.79
N VAL A 19 39.44 -23.04 46.68
CA VAL A 19 39.19 -21.73 46.09
C VAL A 19 39.01 -21.93 44.59
N ALA A 20 37.79 -22.28 44.18
CA ALA A 20 37.38 -22.22 42.80
C ALA A 20 37.27 -20.74 42.42
N TRP A 21 38.23 -20.24 41.64
CA TRP A 21 38.06 -18.99 40.92
C TRP A 21 36.88 -19.16 39.97
N LEU A 22 35.70 -18.70 40.39
CA LEU A 22 34.63 -18.35 39.45
C LEU A 22 35.17 -17.20 38.62
N VAL A 23 35.81 -17.54 37.49
CA VAL A 23 35.94 -16.61 36.37
C VAL A 23 34.51 -16.28 35.98
N GLY A 24 34.02 -15.15 36.47
CA GLY A 24 32.73 -14.61 36.07
C GLY A 24 32.76 -14.48 34.57
N GLN A 25 32.02 -15.37 33.88
CA GLN A 25 31.75 -15.21 32.47
C GLN A 25 31.05 -13.86 32.35
N GLY A 26 31.78 -12.85 31.90
CA GLY A 26 31.24 -11.52 31.69
C GLY A 26 30.06 -11.67 30.75
N ALA A 27 28.85 -11.42 31.26
CA ALA A 27 27.67 -11.40 30.43
C ALA A 27 27.92 -10.41 29.30
N THR A 28 27.97 -10.91 28.07
CA THR A 28 28.06 -10.04 26.89
C THR A 28 26.91 -9.05 26.96
N PRO A 29 27.16 -7.73 26.87
CA PRO A 29 26.10 -6.73 26.93
C PRO A 29 24.97 -7.10 25.97
N ILE A 30 23.75 -7.18 26.49
CA ILE A 30 22.57 -7.46 25.68
C ILE A 30 22.26 -6.17 24.91
N GLU A 31 22.71 -6.08 23.66
CA GLU A 31 22.35 -4.97 22.78
C GLU A 31 20.88 -5.08 22.35
N PRO A 32 20.04 -4.06 22.63
CA PRO A 32 18.62 -4.09 22.28
C PRO A 32 18.40 -3.94 20.77
N PRO A 33 17.23 -4.37 20.25
CA PRO A 33 16.87 -4.15 18.85
C PRO A 33 16.87 -2.67 18.45
N ARG A 34 17.12 -2.39 17.18
CA ARG A 34 16.97 -1.06 16.57
C ARG A 34 15.77 -1.07 15.63
N ILE A 35 14.88 -0.10 15.83
CA ILE A 35 13.65 0.05 15.04
C ILE A 35 13.78 1.30 14.18
N THR A 36 13.60 1.15 12.86
CA THR A 36 13.51 2.26 11.90
C THR A 36 12.12 2.25 11.27
N HIS A 37 11.46 3.40 11.29
CA HIS A 37 10.07 3.54 10.85
C HIS A 37 9.82 4.96 10.32
N ASP A 38 9.07 5.08 9.23
CA ASP A 38 8.58 6.35 8.70
C ASP A 38 7.14 6.61 9.20
N PRO A 39 6.92 7.62 10.08
CA PRO A 39 5.64 7.83 10.73
C PRO A 39 4.50 8.18 9.77
N VAL A 40 3.34 7.56 9.97
CA VAL A 40 2.12 7.92 9.24
C VAL A 40 1.51 9.17 9.86
N GLY A 41 1.57 10.31 9.17
CA GLY A 41 1.04 11.57 9.71
C GLY A 41 -0.48 11.73 9.58
N VAL A 42 -1.09 11.19 8.52
CA VAL A 42 -2.50 11.37 8.18
C VAL A 42 -3.08 10.10 7.60
N ALA A 43 -4.33 9.78 7.97
CA ALA A 43 -5.12 8.71 7.39
C ALA A 43 -6.56 9.16 7.13
N LEU A 44 -7.29 8.38 6.33
CA LEU A 44 -8.69 8.64 6.03
C LEU A 44 -9.61 7.87 6.99
N ARG A 45 -10.72 8.49 7.38
CA ARG A 45 -11.76 7.88 8.21
C ARG A 45 -12.31 6.64 7.50
N GLY A 46 -12.41 5.55 8.25
CA GLY A 46 -12.88 4.27 7.72
C GLY A 46 -11.89 3.55 6.80
N GLN A 47 -10.66 4.03 6.63
CA GLN A 47 -9.60 3.33 5.90
C GLN A 47 -8.63 2.67 6.89
N PRO A 48 -8.16 1.44 6.62
CA PRO A 48 -7.13 0.82 7.44
C PRO A 48 -5.81 1.59 7.34
N ILE A 49 -5.03 1.60 8.43
CA ILE A 49 -3.70 2.23 8.45
C ILE A 49 -2.65 1.14 8.43
N THR A 50 -1.80 1.13 7.41
CA THR A 50 -0.66 0.22 7.31
C THR A 50 0.59 0.88 7.88
N VAL A 51 1.23 0.20 8.82
CA VAL A 51 2.47 0.61 9.49
C VAL A 51 3.56 -0.37 9.09
N LEU A 52 4.65 0.15 8.51
CA LEU A 52 5.81 -0.63 8.07
C LEU A 52 7.03 -0.28 8.92
N ALA A 53 7.73 -1.29 9.44
CA ALA A 53 8.92 -1.08 10.27
C ALA A 53 10.06 -1.99 9.81
N GLN A 54 11.28 -1.46 9.89
CA GLN A 54 12.51 -2.24 9.77
C GLN A 54 13.11 -2.45 11.16
N VAL A 55 13.39 -3.71 11.52
CA VAL A 55 13.90 -4.08 12.84
C VAL A 55 15.21 -4.87 12.68
N SER A 56 16.30 -4.35 13.24
CA SER A 56 17.60 -5.02 13.25
C SER A 56 18.07 -5.31 14.68
N ALA A 57 18.72 -6.46 14.90
CA ALA A 57 19.28 -6.84 16.18
C ALA A 57 20.45 -7.80 15.98
N ALA A 58 21.33 -7.90 16.98
CA ALA A 58 22.42 -8.90 16.98
C ALA A 58 21.90 -10.33 17.17
N ALA A 59 20.74 -10.48 17.80
CA ALA A 59 20.08 -11.76 18.03
C ALA A 59 18.75 -11.85 17.24
N PRO A 60 18.24 -13.07 16.97
CA PRO A 60 16.96 -13.27 16.30
C PRO A 60 15.80 -12.49 16.93
N ILE A 61 14.97 -11.87 16.10
CA ILE A 61 13.76 -11.18 16.56
C ILE A 61 12.70 -12.21 16.94
N LYS A 62 12.26 -12.17 18.19
CA LYS A 62 11.21 -13.03 18.76
C LYS A 62 9.81 -12.52 18.42
N SER A 63 9.58 -11.21 18.53
CA SER A 63 8.29 -10.60 18.16
C SER A 63 8.43 -9.11 17.86
N VAL A 64 7.54 -8.63 16.99
CA VAL A 64 7.32 -7.19 16.76
C VAL A 64 5.83 -6.91 16.95
N THR A 65 5.51 -5.97 17.83
CA THR A 65 4.15 -5.63 18.21
C THR A 65 3.87 -4.16 17.95
N LEU A 66 2.81 -3.88 17.21
CA LEU A 66 2.24 -2.54 17.05
C LEU A 66 1.25 -2.30 18.20
N HIS A 67 1.53 -1.27 18.99
CA HIS A 67 0.64 -0.80 20.04
C HIS A 67 -0.07 0.46 19.56
N TYR A 68 -1.40 0.51 19.66
CA TYR A 68 -2.16 1.68 19.22
C TYR A 68 -3.34 1.99 20.14
N THR A 69 -3.70 3.27 20.22
CA THR A 69 -4.80 3.76 21.04
C THR A 69 -5.49 4.96 20.42
N LEU A 70 -6.79 5.08 20.64
CA LEU A 70 -7.59 6.25 20.25
C LEU A 70 -7.46 7.40 21.27
N SER A 71 -7.04 7.10 22.51
CA SER A 71 -6.83 8.07 23.58
C SER A 71 -5.56 7.76 24.37
N LYS A 72 -4.75 8.77 24.69
CA LYS A 72 -3.49 8.56 25.44
C LYS A 72 -3.69 8.02 26.85
N ASP A 73 -4.88 8.21 27.41
CA ASP A 73 -5.21 7.76 28.77
C ASP A 73 -5.80 6.33 28.80
N ALA A 74 -6.00 5.72 27.63
CA ALA A 74 -6.51 4.35 27.52
C ALA A 74 -5.37 3.34 27.33
N SER A 75 -5.55 2.13 27.85
CA SER A 75 -4.64 1.01 27.59
C SER A 75 -4.54 0.75 26.07
N PRO A 76 -3.34 0.68 25.49
CA PRO A 76 -3.18 0.41 24.06
C PRO A 76 -3.68 -0.98 23.68
N PHE A 77 -4.24 -1.08 22.48
CA PHE A 77 -4.46 -2.35 21.80
C PHE A 77 -3.13 -2.87 21.27
N LYS A 78 -2.93 -4.20 21.34
CA LYS A 78 -1.73 -4.89 20.85
C LYS A 78 -2.04 -5.62 19.56
N LEU A 79 -1.20 -5.43 18.55
CA LEU A 79 -1.29 -6.10 17.26
C LEU A 79 0.06 -6.70 16.90
N ALA A 80 0.15 -8.02 16.76
CA ALA A 80 1.37 -8.66 16.25
C ALA A 80 1.59 -8.25 14.78
N MET A 81 2.78 -7.75 14.45
CA MET A 81 3.15 -7.41 13.08
C MET A 81 3.61 -8.66 12.33
N GLN A 82 3.26 -8.75 11.05
CA GLN A 82 3.63 -9.85 10.17
C GLN A 82 4.98 -9.56 9.50
N ALA A 83 5.89 -10.53 9.50
CA ALA A 83 7.13 -10.43 8.74
C ALA A 83 6.85 -10.49 7.23
N THR A 84 7.34 -9.51 6.48
CA THR A 84 7.20 -9.42 5.02
C THR A 84 8.51 -9.59 4.26
N GLY A 85 9.63 -9.66 4.99
CA GLY A 85 10.96 -9.90 4.43
C GLY A 85 12.03 -9.91 5.54
N PRO A 86 13.32 -9.99 5.17
CA PRO A 86 14.41 -9.87 6.13
C PRO A 86 14.30 -8.55 6.88
N ALA A 87 14.15 -8.60 8.20
CA ALA A 87 14.02 -7.41 9.06
C ALA A 87 12.80 -6.50 8.79
N MET A 88 11.86 -6.88 7.90
CA MET A 88 10.70 -6.05 7.55
C MET A 88 9.43 -6.60 8.17
N PHE A 89 8.67 -5.72 8.83
CA PHE A 89 7.45 -6.06 9.54
C PHE A 89 6.32 -5.10 9.15
N LEU A 90 5.13 -5.66 8.96
CA LEU A 90 3.91 -4.94 8.57
C LEU A 90 2.80 -5.18 9.58
N GLY A 91 2.16 -4.10 10.03
CA GLY A 91 0.98 -4.13 10.89
C GLY A 91 -0.12 -3.25 10.33
N THR A 92 -1.38 -3.67 10.45
CA THR A 92 -2.53 -2.92 9.92
C THR A 92 -3.53 -2.61 11.03
N ILE A 93 -3.72 -1.32 11.33
CA ILE A 93 -4.76 -0.85 12.24
C ILE A 93 -6.11 -0.94 11.50
N PRO A 94 -7.10 -1.68 12.03
CA PRO A 94 -8.34 -1.94 11.32
C PRO A 94 -9.22 -0.68 11.20
N ALA A 95 -9.82 -0.50 10.03
CA ALA A 95 -10.71 0.60 9.69
C ALA A 95 -11.86 0.82 10.70
N GLY A 96 -12.42 -0.27 11.24
CA GLY A 96 -13.58 -0.23 12.12
C GLY A 96 -13.36 0.59 13.40
N LEU A 97 -12.12 0.69 13.87
CA LEU A 97 -11.76 1.49 15.05
C LEU A 97 -11.59 2.98 14.73
N LEU A 98 -11.38 3.30 13.45
CA LEU A 98 -11.08 4.64 12.96
C LEU A 98 -12.34 5.40 12.52
N GLY A 99 -13.49 4.73 12.45
CA GLY A 99 -14.75 5.33 11.98
C GLY A 99 -15.20 6.54 12.81
N ASN A 100 -14.91 6.55 14.11
CA ASN A 100 -15.34 7.63 15.02
C ASN A 100 -14.18 8.39 15.67
N ALA A 101 -12.94 8.13 15.25
CA ALA A 101 -11.76 8.75 15.83
C ALA A 101 -11.27 9.92 14.97
N ASP A 102 -10.84 11.01 15.61
CA ASP A 102 -10.18 12.12 14.92
C ASP A 102 -8.66 11.96 14.86
N LYS A 103 -8.13 11.09 15.73
CA LYS A 103 -6.71 10.74 15.80
C LYS A 103 -6.52 9.33 16.36
N VAL A 104 -5.44 8.69 15.98
CA VAL A 104 -4.93 7.47 16.61
C VAL A 104 -3.46 7.69 16.95
N SER A 105 -3.03 7.21 18.11
CA SER A 105 -1.61 7.23 18.50
C SER A 105 -1.08 5.81 18.50
N TYR A 106 0.16 5.61 18.07
CA TYR A 106 0.78 4.28 18.05
C TYR A 106 2.28 4.33 18.32
N TYR A 107 2.84 3.20 18.73
CA TYR A 107 4.27 2.94 18.78
C TYR A 107 4.55 1.47 18.44
N ILE A 108 5.81 1.15 18.13
CA ILE A 108 6.24 -0.20 17.77
C ILE A 108 7.19 -0.69 18.87
N GLU A 109 6.96 -1.91 19.33
CA GLU A 109 7.82 -2.64 20.26
C GLU A 109 8.46 -3.83 19.53
N ALA A 110 9.76 -4.02 19.70
CA ALA A 110 10.47 -5.21 19.24
C ALA A 110 11.13 -5.92 20.41
N LEU A 111 11.07 -7.26 20.40
CA LEU A 111 11.67 -8.15 21.39
C LEU A 111 12.56 -9.17 20.67
N ASP A 112 13.80 -9.33 21.11
CA ASP A 112 14.70 -10.40 20.63
C ASP A 112 14.56 -11.70 21.46
N ASP A 113 15.24 -12.76 21.05
CA ASP A 113 15.22 -14.07 21.73
C ASP A 113 16.01 -14.11 23.05
N ARG A 114 16.75 -13.05 23.37
CA ARG A 114 17.41 -12.82 24.67
C ARG A 114 16.59 -11.90 25.59
N ASP A 115 15.33 -11.67 25.22
CA ASP A 115 14.38 -10.78 25.90
C ASP A 115 14.86 -9.31 25.99
N ALA A 116 15.74 -8.89 25.09
CA ALA A 116 16.08 -7.49 24.90
C ALA A 116 14.95 -6.79 24.14
N SER A 117 14.46 -5.66 24.67
CA SER A 117 13.39 -4.90 24.05
C SER A 117 13.81 -3.50 23.63
N ALA A 118 13.14 -2.99 22.61
CA ALA A 118 13.21 -1.60 22.19
C ALA A 118 11.84 -1.11 21.74
N GLU A 119 11.60 0.19 21.91
CA GLU A 119 10.35 0.86 21.53
C GLU A 119 10.63 2.12 20.72
N THR A 120 9.73 2.45 19.81
CA THR A 120 9.72 3.77 19.17
C THR A 120 9.04 4.82 20.07
N PRO A 121 9.27 6.11 19.82
CA PRO A 121 8.38 7.15 20.34
C PRO A 121 6.93 6.94 19.91
N TRP A 122 6.02 7.63 20.59
CA TRP A 122 4.62 7.71 20.20
C TRP A 122 4.46 8.58 18.95
N TYR A 123 3.81 8.02 17.93
CA TYR A 123 3.40 8.73 16.71
C TYR A 123 1.90 9.00 16.76
N MET A 124 1.47 10.09 16.11
CA MET A 124 0.07 10.48 16.03
C MET A 124 -0.35 10.59 14.57
N VAL A 125 -1.42 9.87 14.23
CA VAL A 125 -2.05 9.93 12.92
C VAL A 125 -3.32 10.76 13.04
N ALA A 126 -3.43 11.83 12.25
CA ALA A 126 -4.68 12.57 12.12
C ALA A 126 -5.64 11.81 11.20
N ILE A 127 -6.87 11.57 11.64
CA ILE A 127 -7.92 10.94 10.84
C ILE A 127 -8.76 12.03 10.18
N LYS A 128 -8.83 12.01 8.85
CA LYS A 128 -9.59 12.99 8.06
C LYS A 128 -10.76 12.33 7.36
N ASP A 129 -11.87 13.03 7.23
CA ASP A 129 -12.99 12.58 6.41
C ASP A 129 -12.60 12.53 4.94
N SER A 130 -12.96 11.44 4.26
CA SER A 130 -12.74 11.27 2.82
C SER A 130 -13.39 12.39 1.98
N GLY A 131 -14.47 13.00 2.50
CA GLY A 131 -15.17 14.11 1.86
C GLY A 131 -14.52 15.49 2.04
N ALA A 132 -13.54 15.65 2.94
CA ALA A 132 -12.89 16.95 3.17
C ALA A 132 -11.81 17.28 2.12
N LEU A 133 -11.29 16.28 1.41
CA LEU A 133 -10.24 16.48 0.40
C LEU A 133 -10.76 17.01 -0.94
N THR A 134 -12.06 16.92 -1.21
CA THR A 134 -12.66 17.41 -2.47
C THR A 134 -13.11 18.88 -2.42
N LYS A 135 -13.16 19.52 -1.25
CA LYS A 135 -13.69 20.89 -1.11
C LYS A 135 -12.62 22.00 -1.22
N GLY A 136 -11.33 21.65 -1.24
CA GLY A 136 -10.23 22.62 -1.22
C GLY A 136 -9.50 22.87 -2.55
N ALA A 137 -9.74 22.09 -3.60
CA ALA A 137 -8.95 22.13 -4.83
C ALA A 137 -9.66 22.77 -6.05
N SER A 138 -10.87 23.31 -5.87
CA SER A 138 -11.60 24.04 -6.93
C SER A 138 -11.83 25.50 -6.57
N SER A 139 -10.76 26.28 -6.37
CA SER A 139 -10.80 27.74 -6.58
C SER A 139 -9.39 28.32 -6.71
N ALA A 140 -8.65 27.84 -7.71
CA ALA A 140 -7.55 28.58 -8.28
C ALA A 140 -7.62 28.37 -9.79
N ALA A 141 -8.67 28.96 -10.39
CA ALA A 141 -8.66 29.22 -11.82
C ALA A 141 -7.42 30.08 -12.09
N VAL A 142 -6.40 29.44 -12.63
CA VAL A 142 -5.24 30.11 -13.21
C VAL A 142 -5.79 31.00 -14.32
N ALA A 143 -5.86 32.30 -14.04
CA ALA A 143 -6.05 33.30 -15.08
C ALA A 143 -4.95 33.08 -16.11
N ALA A 144 -5.36 32.75 -17.34
CA ALA A 144 -4.46 32.62 -18.47
C ALA A 144 -3.61 33.91 -18.58
N PRO A 145 -2.27 33.82 -18.68
CA PRO A 145 -1.47 34.99 -19.01
C PRO A 145 -1.85 35.44 -20.43
N ALA A 146 -2.41 36.64 -20.53
CA ALA A 146 -2.62 37.32 -21.79
C ALA A 146 -1.26 37.47 -22.49
N ALA A 147 -1.10 36.80 -23.62
CA ALA A 147 0.05 36.94 -24.49
C ALA A 147 0.00 38.32 -25.16
N SER A 148 0.74 39.28 -24.58
CA SER A 148 1.19 40.47 -25.30
C SER A 148 2.43 40.11 -26.11
N ALA A 149 2.28 39.98 -27.42
CA ALA A 149 3.41 40.01 -28.35
C ALA A 149 3.02 40.88 -29.55
N SER A 150 3.39 42.15 -29.45
CA SER A 150 3.44 43.08 -30.57
C SER A 150 4.54 42.62 -31.54
N ALA A 151 4.19 42.27 -32.76
CA ALA A 151 5.16 42.08 -33.85
C ALA A 151 5.49 43.44 -34.49
N PRO A 152 6.76 43.76 -34.78
CA PRO A 152 7.11 44.91 -35.61
C PRO A 152 6.85 44.58 -37.09
N ALA A 153 6.38 45.60 -37.80
CA ALA A 153 6.23 45.59 -39.25
C ALA A 153 7.58 45.31 -39.92
N SER A 154 7.57 44.48 -40.96
CA SER A 154 8.67 44.37 -41.91
C SER A 154 8.11 44.29 -43.32
N ASP A 155 8.85 44.96 -44.18
CA ASP A 155 8.44 45.56 -45.43
C ASP A 155 8.05 44.60 -46.53
N LYS A 156 7.27 45.17 -47.45
CA LYS A 156 6.93 44.64 -48.75
C LYS A 156 8.20 44.37 -49.54
N ASP A 157 8.33 43.16 -50.09
CA ASP A 157 8.93 43.00 -51.41
C ASP A 157 8.30 41.86 -52.20
N LYS A 158 8.11 42.12 -53.49
CA LYS A 158 7.39 41.31 -54.48
C LYS A 158 8.38 40.40 -55.22
N THR A 159 8.12 39.09 -55.33
CA THR A 159 8.52 38.22 -56.47
C THR A 159 7.91 36.81 -56.25
N SER A 160 6.90 36.38 -57.01
CA SER A 160 6.94 35.68 -58.31
C SER A 160 7.47 34.22 -58.29
N LEU A 161 6.53 33.30 -58.55
CA LEU A 161 6.57 32.07 -59.36
C LEU A 161 7.59 30.91 -59.08
N VAL A 162 6.96 29.73 -58.99
CA VAL A 162 7.39 28.37 -59.42
C VAL A 162 8.35 27.60 -58.51
N GLY A 163 7.92 26.39 -58.13
CA GLY A 163 8.84 25.32 -57.74
C GLY A 163 8.19 24.25 -56.87
N ALA A 164 7.61 23.22 -57.50
CA ALA A 164 7.29 21.97 -56.83
C ALA A 164 8.57 21.35 -56.23
N GLY A 165 8.52 21.00 -54.95
CA GLY A 165 9.62 20.36 -54.23
C GLY A 165 9.08 19.45 -53.13
N LEU A 166 8.88 18.19 -53.50
CA LEU A 166 8.50 17.09 -52.64
C LEU A 166 9.72 16.64 -51.82
N VAL A 167 9.68 16.81 -50.49
CA VAL A 167 10.62 16.23 -49.51
C VAL A 167 9.74 15.86 -48.31
N ALA A 168 9.29 14.62 -48.12
CA ALA A 168 10.03 13.40 -47.76
C ALA A 168 10.81 13.55 -46.43
N GLY A 169 10.20 13.07 -45.34
CA GLY A 169 10.78 12.99 -44.00
C GLY A 169 10.03 13.90 -43.02
N GLY A 170 9.21 13.44 -42.08
CA GLY A 170 9.23 12.17 -41.37
C GLY A 170 9.41 12.47 -39.88
N ALA A 171 8.29 12.70 -39.18
CA ALA A 171 8.04 12.46 -37.75
C ALA A 171 6.86 13.33 -37.30
N ALA A 172 5.64 12.82 -37.49
CA ALA A 172 4.47 13.31 -36.77
C ALA A 172 4.53 12.73 -35.35
N ALA A 173 4.93 13.54 -34.37
CA ALA A 173 4.68 13.25 -32.96
C ALA A 173 3.29 13.78 -32.61
N VAL A 174 2.28 12.95 -32.85
CA VAL A 174 0.92 13.14 -32.33
C VAL A 174 0.62 11.92 -31.46
N ILE A 175 -0.23 12.13 -30.44
CA ILE A 175 -0.88 11.11 -29.59
C ILE A 175 0.01 10.69 -28.40
N GLY A 176 -0.37 10.82 -27.14
CA GLY A 176 -1.64 11.22 -26.53
C GLY A 176 -1.52 10.99 -25.03
N ALA A 177 -1.19 12.02 -24.26
CA ALA A 177 -1.35 12.00 -22.82
C ALA A 177 -2.79 12.40 -22.50
N ALA A 178 -3.73 11.47 -22.70
CA ALA A 178 -5.05 11.60 -22.09
C ALA A 178 -4.87 11.40 -20.58
N LEU A 179 -4.74 12.52 -19.85
CA LEU A 179 -5.02 12.58 -18.43
C LEU A 179 -6.42 11.98 -18.21
N TYR A 180 -6.50 10.76 -17.69
CA TYR A 180 -7.74 10.23 -17.14
C TYR A 180 -7.97 10.87 -15.77
N ILE A 181 -8.27 12.16 -15.76
CA ILE A 181 -9.04 12.74 -14.66
C ILE A 181 -10.44 12.20 -14.88
N ALA A 182 -10.85 11.24 -14.05
CA ALA A 182 -12.25 10.90 -13.92
C ALA A 182 -12.99 12.14 -13.40
N ASN A 183 -13.44 12.97 -14.33
CA ASN A 183 -14.20 14.17 -14.08
C ASN A 183 -15.59 13.72 -13.60
N ARG A 184 -15.76 13.50 -12.29
CA ARG A 184 -17.06 13.25 -11.67
C ARG A 184 -17.85 14.57 -11.55
N ASN A 185 -18.13 15.20 -12.68
CA ASN A 185 -19.13 16.27 -12.78
C ASN A 185 -20.28 15.76 -13.66
N GLY A 186 -21.09 14.90 -13.07
CA GLY A 186 -22.30 14.36 -13.67
C GLY A 186 -23.38 14.28 -12.61
N SER A 187 -23.99 15.42 -12.29
CA SER A 187 -25.25 15.51 -11.56
C SER A 187 -26.36 14.93 -12.42
N GLY A 188 -26.44 13.60 -12.49
CA GLY A 188 -27.51 12.86 -13.12
C GLY A 188 -28.09 11.91 -12.09
N SER A 189 -29.05 12.39 -11.30
CA SER A 189 -29.85 11.59 -10.38
C SER A 189 -30.80 10.70 -11.19
N GLY A 190 -30.24 9.67 -11.83
CA GLY A 190 -31.01 8.57 -12.40
C GLY A 190 -31.02 7.45 -11.36
N GLY A 191 -32.20 7.14 -10.83
CA GLY A 191 -32.40 6.09 -9.83
C GLY A 191 -31.94 4.72 -10.33
N GLY A 192 -30.66 4.42 -10.16
CA GLY A 192 -30.11 3.09 -10.28
C GLY A 192 -30.50 2.32 -9.03
N GLY A 193 -31.36 1.31 -9.19
CA GLY A 193 -31.76 0.42 -8.12
C GLY A 193 -30.53 -0.02 -7.34
N ALA A 194 -30.52 0.27 -6.03
CA ALA A 194 -29.44 -0.12 -5.15
C ALA A 194 -29.19 -1.61 -5.36
N VAL A 195 -27.96 -1.97 -5.73
CA VAL A 195 -27.54 -3.37 -5.81
C VAL A 195 -27.47 -3.88 -4.37
N THR A 196 -28.63 -4.24 -3.83
CA THR A 196 -28.74 -4.79 -2.48
C THR A 196 -28.05 -6.15 -2.52
N ASN A 197 -27.06 -6.35 -1.66
CA ASN A 197 -26.26 -7.59 -1.49
C ASN A 197 -24.94 -7.75 -2.27
N VAL A 198 -24.26 -6.67 -2.68
CA VAL A 198 -22.89 -6.76 -3.24
C VAL A 198 -21.78 -6.82 -2.18
N GLN A 199 -22.07 -6.49 -0.92
CA GLN A 199 -21.09 -6.50 0.17
C GLN A 199 -20.54 -7.92 0.41
N GLY A 200 -19.23 -8.06 0.53
CA GLY A 200 -18.59 -9.32 0.88
C GLY A 200 -17.12 -9.39 0.51
N THR A 201 -16.50 -10.51 0.87
CA THR A 201 -15.14 -10.86 0.45
C THR A 201 -15.24 -11.83 -0.71
N TYR A 202 -14.60 -11.52 -1.83
CA TYR A 202 -14.58 -12.33 -3.03
C TYR A 202 -13.17 -12.88 -3.22
N THR A 203 -13.03 -14.20 -3.40
CA THR A 203 -11.74 -14.87 -3.59
C THR A 203 -11.69 -15.59 -4.94
N GLY A 204 -10.53 -15.63 -5.57
CA GLY A 204 -10.32 -16.35 -6.83
C GLY A 204 -8.93 -16.16 -7.39
N SER A 205 -8.82 -15.93 -8.70
CA SER A 205 -7.53 -15.78 -9.38
C SER A 205 -7.53 -14.66 -10.42
N LYS A 206 -6.38 -14.00 -10.58
CA LYS A 206 -6.08 -13.11 -11.70
C LYS A 206 -5.02 -13.74 -12.59
N THR A 207 -5.14 -13.56 -13.90
CA THR A 207 -4.09 -13.87 -14.88
C THR A 207 -3.69 -12.58 -15.58
N VAL A 208 -2.40 -12.26 -15.57
CA VAL A 208 -1.83 -11.06 -16.18
C VAL A 208 -0.71 -11.48 -17.13
N CYS A 209 -0.82 -11.05 -18.39
CA CYS A 209 0.13 -11.28 -19.46
C CYS A 209 0.81 -9.97 -19.86
N LEU A 210 2.14 -9.96 -19.87
CA LEU A 210 2.98 -8.88 -20.38
C LEU A 210 3.45 -9.22 -21.79
N SER A 211 3.20 -8.30 -22.72
CA SER A 211 3.68 -8.36 -24.11
C SER A 211 4.62 -7.20 -24.38
N ILE A 212 5.88 -7.50 -24.67
CA ILE A 212 6.90 -6.54 -25.12
C ILE A 212 7.33 -6.94 -26.54
N PRO A 213 7.33 -6.03 -27.53
CA PRO A 213 7.77 -6.35 -28.89
C PRO A 213 9.16 -6.98 -28.93
N GLY A 214 9.29 -8.09 -29.67
CA GLY A 214 10.55 -8.84 -29.76
C GLY A 214 10.85 -9.76 -28.58
N GLN A 215 9.97 -9.85 -27.57
CA GLN A 215 10.08 -10.79 -26.46
C GLN A 215 8.93 -11.80 -26.45
N ALA A 216 9.15 -12.97 -25.84
CA ALA A 216 8.08 -13.93 -25.59
C ALA A 216 7.05 -13.35 -24.61
N ILE A 217 5.76 -13.59 -24.85
CA ILE A 217 4.69 -13.16 -23.94
C ILE A 217 4.85 -13.91 -22.62
N SER A 218 4.82 -13.17 -21.50
CA SER A 218 4.95 -13.73 -20.16
C SER A 218 3.64 -13.58 -19.40
N CYS A 219 3.03 -14.70 -18.99
CA CYS A 219 1.78 -14.70 -18.23
C CYS A 219 2.01 -15.25 -16.81
N ALA A 220 1.35 -14.64 -15.82
CA ALA A 220 1.34 -15.10 -14.45
C ALA A 220 -0.09 -15.19 -13.93
N THR A 221 -0.41 -16.29 -13.25
CA THR A 221 -1.70 -16.48 -12.55
C THR A 221 -1.44 -16.51 -11.05
N THR A 222 -2.15 -15.66 -10.31
CA THR A 222 -2.00 -15.54 -8.85
C THR A 222 -3.38 -15.49 -8.17
N PRO A 223 -3.49 -15.89 -6.90
CA PRO A 223 -4.72 -15.72 -6.15
C PRO A 223 -5.08 -14.23 -5.98
N VAL A 224 -6.37 -13.94 -5.85
CA VAL A 224 -6.89 -12.60 -5.59
C VAL A 224 -7.99 -12.64 -4.53
N THR A 225 -8.03 -11.59 -3.72
CA THR A 225 -9.05 -11.28 -2.72
C THR A 225 -9.53 -9.84 -2.96
N ILE A 226 -10.84 -9.66 -3.12
CA ILE A 226 -11.49 -8.37 -3.33
C ILE A 226 -12.55 -8.20 -2.26
N ILE A 227 -12.52 -7.11 -1.52
CA ILE A 227 -13.51 -6.78 -0.48
C ILE A 227 -14.40 -5.67 -1.03
N VAL A 228 -15.70 -5.91 -1.04
CA VAL A 228 -16.72 -4.89 -1.31
C VAL A 228 -17.41 -4.56 0.00
N ASP A 229 -17.36 -3.30 0.43
CA ASP A 229 -17.98 -2.87 1.68
C ASP A 229 -19.48 -2.55 1.51
N GLN A 230 -20.11 -2.06 2.60
CA GLN A 230 -21.54 -1.69 2.60
C GLN A 230 -21.86 -0.45 1.77
N ASN A 231 -20.88 0.40 1.49
CA ASN A 231 -21.02 1.61 0.66
C ASN A 231 -20.74 1.32 -0.82
N GLY A 232 -20.31 0.10 -1.16
CA GLY A 232 -19.86 -0.26 -2.49
C GLY A 232 -18.42 0.17 -2.78
N ASP A 233 -17.64 0.52 -1.74
CA ASP A 233 -16.21 0.72 -1.88
C ASP A 233 -15.50 -0.63 -2.02
N ILE A 234 -14.47 -0.66 -2.85
CA ILE A 234 -13.71 -1.85 -3.22
C ILE A 234 -12.30 -1.71 -2.66
N PHE A 235 -11.80 -2.79 -2.05
CA PHE A 235 -10.43 -2.89 -1.56
C PHE A 235 -9.81 -4.20 -2.03
N SER A 236 -8.56 -4.14 -2.47
CA SER A 236 -7.77 -5.34 -2.73
C SER A 236 -6.29 -5.04 -2.56
N ASP A 237 -5.58 -5.92 -1.85
CA ASP A 237 -4.12 -5.95 -1.70
C ASP A 237 -3.44 -6.96 -2.63
N SER A 238 -4.24 -7.73 -3.36
CA SER A 238 -3.81 -8.87 -4.17
C SER A 238 -4.10 -8.67 -5.66
N LEU A 239 -4.88 -7.65 -6.03
CA LEU A 239 -4.96 -7.18 -7.42
C LEU A 239 -3.63 -6.57 -7.89
N MET A 240 -2.87 -5.92 -7.00
CA MET A 240 -1.56 -5.35 -7.30
C MET A 240 -0.53 -5.76 -6.25
N ASP A 241 0.59 -6.34 -6.68
CA ASP A 241 1.53 -6.96 -5.76
C ASP A 241 2.15 -5.91 -4.82
N GLY A 242 1.99 -6.12 -3.52
CA GLY A 242 2.51 -5.24 -2.47
C GLY A 242 1.81 -3.88 -2.34
N ARG A 243 0.62 -3.69 -2.95
CA ARG A 243 -0.14 -2.44 -2.84
C ARG A 243 -1.63 -2.69 -2.65
N VAL A 244 -2.19 -2.01 -1.66
CA VAL A 244 -3.64 -1.87 -1.53
C VAL A 244 -4.14 -0.89 -2.59
N ILE A 245 -5.06 -1.34 -3.44
CA ILE A 245 -5.80 -0.49 -4.36
C ILE A 245 -7.26 -0.39 -3.91
N SER A 246 -7.84 0.79 -4.09
CA SER A 246 -9.22 1.08 -3.72
C SER A 246 -9.99 1.76 -4.85
N GLY A 247 -11.28 1.51 -4.90
CA GLY A 247 -12.22 2.16 -5.82
C GLY A 247 -13.63 2.14 -5.27
N ALA A 248 -14.60 2.49 -6.10
CA ALA A 248 -16.01 2.41 -5.77
C ALA A 248 -16.78 1.80 -6.94
N LEU A 249 -17.82 1.04 -6.63
CA LEU A 249 -18.78 0.55 -7.61
C LEU A 249 -19.54 1.73 -8.24
N SER A 250 -19.73 1.65 -9.55
CA SER A 250 -20.70 2.42 -10.33
C SER A 250 -21.71 1.43 -10.90
N GLY A 251 -22.87 1.33 -10.24
CA GLY A 251 -23.80 0.22 -10.45
C GLY A 251 -23.15 -1.11 -10.03
N ASN A 252 -22.99 -2.01 -10.98
CA ASN A 252 -22.31 -3.30 -10.77
C ASN A 252 -20.83 -3.28 -11.18
N SER A 253 -20.34 -2.19 -11.77
CA SER A 253 -19.02 -2.12 -12.38
C SER A 253 -18.02 -1.31 -11.57
N PHE A 254 -16.73 -1.59 -11.72
CA PHE A 254 -15.67 -0.77 -11.14
C PHE A 254 -14.42 -0.74 -12.01
N THR A 255 -13.65 0.32 -11.80
CA THR A 255 -12.30 0.46 -12.34
C THR A 255 -11.37 0.84 -11.20
N VAL A 256 -10.34 0.03 -10.95
CA VAL A 256 -9.24 0.32 -10.01
C VAL A 256 -7.92 0.14 -10.73
N GLY A 257 -6.90 0.88 -10.33
CA GLY A 257 -5.62 0.83 -11.02
C GLY A 257 -4.55 1.57 -10.25
N GLY A 258 -3.34 1.51 -10.78
CA GLY A 258 -2.18 2.11 -10.16
C GLY A 258 -0.92 1.87 -10.95
N SER A 259 0.15 2.53 -10.51
CA SER A 259 1.47 2.39 -11.14
C SER A 259 2.42 1.67 -10.18
N THR A 260 3.22 0.76 -10.72
CA THR A 260 4.30 0.07 -10.00
C THR A 260 5.61 0.20 -10.77
N SER A 261 6.72 0.18 -10.06
CA SER A 261 8.06 0.24 -10.64
C SER A 261 8.86 -0.95 -10.13
N THR A 262 9.28 -1.84 -11.02
CA THR A 262 10.12 -2.99 -10.67
C THR A 262 11.39 -2.97 -11.50
N SER A 263 12.53 -2.82 -10.83
CA SER A 263 13.93 -2.86 -11.31
C SER A 263 14.30 -1.98 -12.50
N ASN A 264 13.54 -1.95 -13.61
CA ASN A 264 13.70 -1.10 -14.79
C ASN A 264 12.39 -0.89 -15.58
N LEU A 265 11.23 -1.27 -15.03
CA LEU A 265 9.95 -1.25 -15.72
C LEU A 265 8.93 -0.46 -14.89
N VAL A 266 8.48 0.67 -15.44
CA VAL A 266 7.34 1.43 -14.92
C VAL A 266 6.09 0.88 -15.58
N SER A 267 5.16 0.39 -14.77
CA SER A 267 3.96 -0.28 -15.23
C SER A 267 2.73 0.46 -14.70
N THR A 268 1.75 0.70 -15.56
CA THR A 268 0.44 1.22 -15.17
C THR A 268 -0.60 0.15 -15.48
N LEU A 269 -1.30 -0.33 -14.46
CA LEU A 269 -2.33 -1.37 -14.57
C LEU A 269 -3.71 -0.79 -14.24
N SER A 270 -4.71 -1.28 -14.96
CA SER A 270 -6.13 -1.00 -14.76
C SER A 270 -6.89 -2.32 -14.72
N PHE A 271 -7.72 -2.47 -13.69
CA PHE A 271 -8.58 -3.61 -13.44
C PHE A 271 -10.02 -3.14 -13.59
N ASN A 272 -10.71 -3.66 -14.61
CA ASN A 272 -12.10 -3.34 -14.89
C ASN A 272 -12.94 -4.56 -14.54
N GLY A 273 -13.77 -4.45 -13.51
CA GLY A 273 -14.57 -5.56 -13.00
C GLY A 273 -16.07 -5.26 -12.99
N SER A 274 -16.87 -6.33 -12.94
CA SER A 274 -18.31 -6.27 -12.72
C SER A 274 -18.75 -7.35 -11.73
N VAL A 275 -19.69 -7.03 -10.86
CA VAL A 275 -20.35 -7.96 -9.94
C VAL A 275 -21.58 -8.56 -10.62
N VAL A 276 -21.56 -9.89 -10.83
CA VAL A 276 -22.62 -10.68 -11.46
C VAL A 276 -22.84 -11.94 -10.59
N ASP A 277 -24.05 -12.13 -10.06
CA ASP A 277 -24.44 -13.33 -9.30
C ASP A 277 -23.44 -13.75 -8.20
N ASN A 278 -23.11 -12.82 -7.28
CA ASN A 278 -22.11 -13.03 -6.22
C ASN A 278 -20.70 -13.43 -6.72
N ARG A 279 -20.40 -13.08 -7.97
CA ARG A 279 -19.08 -13.27 -8.58
C ARG A 279 -18.60 -11.94 -9.17
N ILE A 280 -17.31 -11.67 -9.00
CA ILE A 280 -16.62 -10.62 -9.72
C ILE A 280 -15.94 -11.24 -10.94
N VAL A 281 -16.18 -10.65 -12.10
CA VAL A 281 -15.50 -10.96 -13.35
C VAL A 281 -14.92 -9.68 -13.94
N GLY A 282 -13.72 -9.75 -14.49
CA GLY A 282 -13.09 -8.56 -15.02
C GLY A 282 -11.89 -8.81 -15.91
N THR A 283 -11.40 -7.72 -16.48
CA THR A 283 -10.25 -7.69 -17.36
C THR A 283 -9.12 -6.86 -16.75
N VAL A 284 -7.90 -7.23 -17.10
CA VAL A 284 -6.69 -6.48 -16.75
C VAL A 284 -6.16 -5.85 -18.03
N SER A 285 -5.85 -4.56 -17.99
CA SER A 285 -5.17 -3.86 -19.08
C SER A 285 -4.12 -2.91 -18.52
N GLY A 286 -3.13 -2.53 -19.33
CA GLY A 286 -2.11 -1.62 -18.87
C GLY A 286 -1.00 -1.38 -19.87
N SER A 287 -0.08 -0.50 -19.50
CA SER A 287 1.15 -0.25 -20.22
C SER A 287 2.36 -0.57 -19.35
N ALA A 288 3.43 -0.98 -20.00
CA ALA A 288 4.74 -1.18 -19.39
C ALA A 288 5.75 -0.33 -20.16
N GLN A 289 6.64 0.35 -19.46
CA GLN A 289 7.65 1.19 -20.08
C GLN A 289 8.99 0.97 -19.38
N SER A 290 9.99 0.58 -20.16
CA SER A 290 11.39 0.56 -19.73
C SER A 290 12.17 1.67 -20.45
N ALA A 291 13.47 1.77 -20.16
CA ALA A 291 14.35 2.73 -20.83
C ALA A 291 14.43 2.51 -22.36
N THR A 292 14.22 1.27 -22.84
CA THR A 292 14.47 0.88 -24.23
C THR A 292 13.25 0.31 -24.94
N ASN A 293 12.23 -0.15 -24.21
CA ASN A 293 11.07 -0.84 -24.78
C ASN A 293 9.77 -0.36 -24.13
N SER A 294 8.69 -0.37 -24.91
CA SER A 294 7.32 -0.28 -24.40
C SER A 294 6.63 -1.63 -24.55
N GLY A 295 5.70 -1.92 -23.64
CA GLY A 295 4.90 -3.13 -23.65
C GLY A 295 3.48 -2.86 -23.18
N SER A 296 2.63 -3.88 -23.27
CA SER A 296 1.25 -3.84 -22.82
C SER A 296 0.95 -4.99 -21.88
N TYR A 297 0.09 -4.71 -20.90
CA TYR A 297 -0.51 -5.71 -20.05
C TYR A 297 -1.90 -6.05 -20.57
N SER A 298 -2.24 -7.33 -20.52
CA SER A 298 -3.58 -7.85 -20.80
C SER A 298 -3.89 -9.01 -19.85
N GLY A 299 -5.16 -9.30 -19.61
CA GLY A 299 -5.51 -10.38 -18.69
C GLY A 299 -6.97 -10.42 -18.29
N SER A 300 -7.26 -11.32 -17.36
CA SER A 300 -8.60 -11.45 -16.76
C SER A 300 -8.50 -11.86 -15.30
N PHE A 301 -9.55 -11.59 -14.54
CA PHE A 301 -9.66 -12.07 -13.18
C PHE A 301 -11.09 -12.49 -12.87
N THR A 302 -11.20 -13.41 -11.93
CA THR A 302 -12.48 -13.86 -11.41
C THR A 302 -12.40 -14.16 -9.93
N ALA A 303 -13.43 -13.80 -9.18
CA ALA A 303 -13.51 -14.05 -7.75
C ALA A 303 -14.97 -14.35 -7.34
N GLY A 304 -15.20 -15.38 -6.54
CA GLY A 304 -16.50 -15.73 -5.97
C GLY A 304 -16.59 -15.33 -4.50
N LYS A 305 -17.79 -14.94 -4.06
CA LYS A 305 -18.10 -14.62 -2.65
C LYS A 305 -18.06 -15.86 -1.76
#